data_AF-A0A0G1ILR7-F1
#
_entry.id   AF-A0A0G1ILR7-F1
#
_cell.length_a   1.000
_cell.length_b   1.000
_cell.length_c   1.000
_cell.angle_alpha   90.00
_cell.angle_beta   90.00
_cell.angle_gamma   90.00
#
_symmetry.space_group_name_H-M   'P 1'
#
loop_
_entity.id
_entity.type
_entity.pdbx_description
1 polymer ?
#
loop_
_entity_poly.entity_id
_entity_poly.type
_entity_poly.pdbx_seq_one_letter_code
_entity_poly.pdbx_strand_id
1 'polypeptide(L)' 'MISYFTSESVASGHPDKICDQISDAIVDAALSVDPFSRVAVETLVTTNRIVMAGEVTCK' A
#
# COMPACT_ATOMS: atom_id res chain seq x y z
N MET A 1 27.90 0.07 29.07
CA MET A 1 27.05 -1.09 28.71
C MET A 1 26.88 -1.05 27.20
N ILE A 2 27.28 -2.09 26.46
CA ILE A 2 27.14 -2.10 24.99
C ILE A 2 25.75 -2.62 24.65
N SER A 3 25.01 -1.87 23.83
CA SER A 3 23.72 -2.26 23.28
C SER A 3 23.88 -2.51 21.78
N TYR A 4 23.36 -3.64 21.29
CA TYR A 4 23.34 -3.94 19.87
C TYR A 4 21.93 -3.70 19.33
N PHE A 5 21.82 -2.83 18.33
CA PHE A 5 20.58 -2.52 17.63
C PHE A 5 20.71 -2.95 16.17
N THR A 6 19.68 -3.62 15.65
CA THR A 6 19.62 -4.03 14.25
C THR A 6 18.27 -3.58 13.67
N SER A 7 18.28 -3.16 12.42
CA SER A 7 17.11 -2.83 11.62
C SER A 7 17.30 -3.40 10.21
N GLU A 8 16.20 -3.59 9.49
CA GLU A 8 16.19 -4.07 8.12
C GLU A 8 15.31 -3.20 7.22
N SER A 9 15.44 -3.40 5.91
CA SER A 9 14.64 -2.76 4.89
C SER A 9 14.54 -3.68 3.69
N VAL A 10 13.50 -3.52 2.88
CA VAL A 10 13.28 -4.29 1.66
C VAL A 10 13.17 -3.35 0.48
N ALA A 11 13.60 -3.79 -0.70
CA ALA A 11 13.50 -3.00 -1.92
C ALA A 11 12.03 -2.84 -2.35
N SER A 12 11.75 -1.87 -3.23
CA SER A 12 10.41 -1.63 -3.77
C SER A 12 9.81 -2.82 -4.53
N GLY A 13 10.64 -3.78 -4.95
CA GLY A 13 10.21 -5.03 -5.58
C GLY A 13 9.81 -6.14 -4.61
N HIS A 14 9.93 -5.94 -3.30
CA HIS A 14 9.41 -6.90 -2.32
C HIS A 14 7.88 -6.98 -2.46
N PRO A 15 7.26 -8.18 -2.47
CA PRO A 15 5.82 -8.32 -2.72
C PRO A 15 4.96 -7.45 -1.80
N ASP A 16 5.30 -7.38 -0.50
CA ASP A 16 4.59 -6.50 0.43
C ASP A 16 4.71 -5.02 0.06
N LYS A 17 5.90 -4.57 -0.39
CA LYS A 17 6.06 -3.18 -0.84
C LYS A 17 5.37 -2.92 -2.18
N ILE A 18 5.18 -3.94 -3.02
CA ILE A 18 4.34 -3.83 -4.21
C ILE A 18 2.88 -3.65 -3.80
N CYS A 19 2.38 -4.40 -2.80
CA CYS A 19 1.04 -4.19 -2.24
C CYS A 19 0.88 -2.75 -1.73
N ASP A 20 1.81 -2.28 -0.90
CA ASP A 20 1.80 -0.92 -0.34
C ASP A 20 1.71 0.13 -1.44
N GLN A 21 2.60 0.05 -2.45
CA GLN A 21 2.63 0.99 -3.57
C GLN A 21 1.34 1.00 -4.39
N ILE A 22 0.70 -0.16 -4.60
CA ILE A 22 -0.57 -0.24 -5.33
C ILE A 22 -1.70 0.39 -4.50
N SER A 23 -1.77 0.05 -3.21
CA SER A 23 -2.77 0.61 -2.29
C SER A 23 -2.63 2.14 -2.18
N ASP A 24 -1.41 2.66 -2.02
CA ASP A 24 -1.15 4.10 -1.95
C ASP A 24 -1.45 4.81 -3.28
N ALA A 25 -1.16 4.18 -4.43
CA ALA A 25 -1.51 4.77 -5.73
C ALA A 25 -3.03 4.97 -5.89
N ILE A 26 -3.85 4.13 -5.26
CA ILE A 26 -5.31 4.28 -5.25
C ILE A 26 -5.74 5.42 -4.32
N VAL A 27 -5.07 5.57 -3.17
CA VAL A 27 -5.26 6.74 -2.28
C VAL A 27 -4.93 8.03 -3.03
N ASP A 28 -3.77 8.10 -3.69
CA ASP A 28 -3.34 9.25 -4.48
C ASP A 28 -4.35 9.59 -5.58
N ALA A 29 -4.81 8.57 -6.32
CA ALA A 29 -5.81 8.76 -7.37
C ALA A 29 -7.13 9.30 -6.81
N ALA A 30 -7.64 8.75 -5.71
CA ALA A 30 -8.87 9.22 -5.08
C ALA A 30 -8.74 10.64 -4.53
N LEU A 31 -7.64 10.95 -3.85
CA LEU A 31 -7.37 12.28 -3.29
C LEU A 31 -7.16 13.34 -4.39
N SER A 32 -6.66 12.94 -5.56
CA SER A 32 -6.55 13.84 -6.72
C SER A 32 -7.90 14.31 -7.26
N VAL A 33 -8.96 13.52 -7.06
CA VAL A 33 -10.34 13.81 -7.50
C VAL A 33 -11.14 14.47 -6.40
N ASP A 34 -11.11 13.92 -5.18
CA ASP A 34 -11.78 14.47 -4.01
C ASP A 34 -10.83 14.41 -2.79
N PRO A 35 -10.37 15.57 -2.27
CA PRO A 35 -9.48 15.61 -1.10
C PRO A 35 -10.13 15.10 0.19
N PHE A 36 -11.44 14.87 0.20
CA PHE A 36 -12.18 14.27 1.32
C PHE A 36 -12.51 12.78 1.10
N SER A 37 -11.90 12.14 0.08
CA SER A 37 -12.05 10.72 -0.17
C SER A 37 -11.73 9.87 1.06
N ARG A 38 -12.54 8.84 1.29
CA ARG A 38 -12.27 7.81 2.30
C ARG A 38 -11.90 6.52 1.59
N VAL A 39 -10.66 6.10 1.76
CA VAL A 39 -10.07 4.95 1.06
C VAL A 39 -9.50 3.98 2.10
N ALA A 40 -9.96 2.74 2.05
CA ALA A 40 -9.45 1.62 2.82
C ALA A 40 -9.27 0.44 1.88
N VAL A 41 -8.27 0.53 0.99
CA VAL A 41 -8.01 -0.46 -0.06
C VAL A 41 -6.79 -1.30 0.31
N GLU A 42 -7.02 -2.60 0.38
CA GLU A 42 -6.02 -3.61 0.67
C GLU A 42 -5.63 -4.35 -0.61
N THR A 43 -4.33 -4.56 -0.80
CA THR A 43 -3.78 -5.27 -1.95
C THR A 43 -3.12 -6.58 -1.51
N LEU A 44 -3.51 -7.68 -2.14
CA LEU A 44 -2.86 -8.98 -2.01
C LEU A 44 -2.25 -9.38 -3.36
N VAL A 45 -0.95 -9.67 -3.37
CA VAL A 45 -0.24 -10.16 -4.55
C VAL A 45 0.24 -11.59 -4.36
N THR A 46 0.15 -12.37 -5.42
CA THR A 46 0.75 -13.71 -5.50
C THR A 46 1.08 -14.04 -6.96
N THR A 47 1.52 -15.26 -7.24
CA THR A 47 1.94 -15.69 -8.58
C THR A 47 0.86 -15.38 -9.62
N ASN A 48 1.18 -14.50 -10.57
CA ASN A 48 0.31 -14.05 -11.66
C ASN A 48 -1.07 -13.55 -11.20
N ARG A 49 -1.17 -12.99 -9.99
CA ARG A 49 -2.45 -12.50 -9.47
C ARG A 49 -2.27 -11.31 -8.55
N ILE A 50 -3.12 -10.32 -8.75
CA ILE A 50 -3.33 -9.19 -7.84
C ILE A 50 -4.81 -9.21 -7.47
N VAL A 51 -5.10 -9.11 -6.18
CA VAL A 51 -6.45 -8.95 -5.65
C VAL A 51 -6.48 -7.65 -4.87
N MET A 52 -7.36 -6.73 -5.28
CA MET A 52 -7.64 -5.51 -4.53
C MET A 52 -9.03 -5.66 -3.91
N ALA A 53 -9.14 -5.34 -2.62
CA ALA A 53 -10.37 -5.40 -1.86
C ALA A 53 -10.46 -4.21 -0.91
N GLY A 54 -11.64 -3.97 -0.36
CA GLY A 54 -11.87 -2.90 0.61
C GLY A 54 -12.93 -1.90 0.16
N GLU A 55 -12.85 -0.70 0.72
CA GLU A 55 -13.91 0.30 0.59
C GLU A 55 -13.36 1.63 0.08
N VAL A 56 -14.10 2.25 -0.84
CA VAL A 56 -13.82 3.58 -1.37
C VAL A 56 -15.10 4.40 -1.36
N THR A 57 -15.03 5.58 -0.77
CA THR A 57 -16.03 6.64 -0.92
C THR A 57 -15.34 7.87 -1.51
N CYS A 58 -15.69 8.20 -2.75
CA CYS A 58 -15.21 9.38 -3.49
C CYS A 58 -16.41 10.01 -4.23
N LYS A 59 -16.36 11.31 -4.49
CA LYS A 59 -17.36 12.03 -5.29
C LYS A 59 -17.28 11.70 -6.78
#